data_AF-A0A1Y4E5L7-F1
#
_entry.id   AF-A0A1Y4E5L7-F1
#
_cell.length_a   1.000
_cell.length_b   1.000
_cell.length_c   1.000
_cell.angle_alpha   90.00
_cell.angle_beta   90.00
_cell.angle_gamma   90.00
#
_symmetry.space_group_name_H-M   'P 1'
#
loop_
_entity.id
_entity.type
_entity.pdbx_description
1 polymer ?
#
loop_
_entity_poly.entity_id
_entity_poly.type
_entity_poly.pdbx_seq_one_letter_code
_entity_poly.pdbx_strand_id
1 'polypeptide(L)'
;MERYIITDAGSAARDNMMRGIDWLIAHGGGTVASDSREVIQRMLGFETGADVDAFFHRFRDQKVKFGHMRRGLPFKGNVVAAFTSDGILRMLDNRPGIERLLVLEGSDRDTRWWIGRRRPEELPGAEPVGADRS
;
A
#
# COMPACT_ATOMS: atom_id res chain seq x y z
N MET A 1 3.20 -8.62 -14.01
CA MET A 1 2.98 -7.76 -12.83
C MET A 1 3.45 -6.37 -13.17
N GLU A 2 2.53 -5.42 -13.20
CA GLU A 2 2.82 -3.97 -13.26
C GLU A 2 3.23 -3.49 -11.86
N ARG A 3 4.14 -2.52 -11.79
CA ARG A 3 4.77 -2.09 -10.53
C ARG A 3 4.70 -0.60 -10.40
N TYR A 4 4.22 -0.16 -9.24
CA TYR A 4 4.02 1.24 -8.93
C TYR A 4 4.62 1.58 -7.58
N ILE A 5 5.01 2.83 -7.40
CA ILE A 5 5.48 3.34 -6.12
C ILE A 5 4.91 4.73 -5.82
N ILE A 6 4.68 4.99 -4.54
CA ILE A 6 4.52 6.34 -4.01
C ILE A 6 5.72 6.59 -3.07
N THR A 7 6.60 7.49 -3.49
CA THR A 7 7.88 7.86 -2.84
C THR A 7 7.80 9.18 -2.05
N ASP A 8 6.58 9.65 -1.79
CA ASP A 8 6.35 11.02 -1.31
C ASP A 8 6.74 11.20 0.17
N ALA A 9 8.03 11.45 0.40
CA ALA A 9 8.72 11.55 1.69
C ALA A 9 8.24 12.72 2.59
N GLY A 10 7.26 13.52 2.16
CA GLY A 10 6.65 14.59 2.96
C GLY A 10 5.17 14.40 3.30
N SER A 11 4.51 13.41 2.70
CA SER A 11 3.06 13.18 2.88
C SER A 11 2.76 12.38 4.16
N ALA A 12 1.63 12.67 4.81
CA ALA A 12 1.22 11.91 5.99
C ALA A 12 0.93 10.45 5.58
N ALA A 13 1.38 9.47 6.38
CA ALA A 13 1.17 8.04 6.10
C ALA A 13 -0.30 7.69 5.81
N ARG A 14 -1.23 8.43 6.42
CA ARG A 14 -2.67 8.31 6.17
C ARG A 14 -3.06 8.70 4.75
N ASP A 15 -2.48 9.76 4.19
CA ASP A 15 -2.78 10.22 2.83
C ASP A 15 -2.26 9.23 1.79
N ASN A 16 -1.03 8.71 1.99
CA ASN A 16 -0.50 7.64 1.15
C ASN A 16 -1.33 6.36 1.23
N MET A 17 -1.81 6.00 2.43
CA MET A 17 -2.73 4.88 2.59
C MET A 17 -4.03 5.10 1.81
N MET A 18 -4.64 6.29 1.91
CA MET A 18 -5.86 6.61 1.17
C MET A 18 -5.63 6.57 -0.34
N ARG A 19 -4.53 7.13 -0.84
CA ARG A 19 -4.14 7.03 -2.26
C ARG A 19 -3.98 5.58 -2.71
N GLY A 20 -3.37 4.73 -1.89
CA GLY A 20 -3.27 3.30 -2.16
C GLY A 20 -4.62 2.60 -2.23
N ILE A 21 -5.55 2.97 -1.33
CA ILE A 21 -6.91 2.44 -1.33
C ILE A 21 -7.67 2.89 -2.59
N ASP A 22 -7.62 4.17 -2.93
CA ASP A 22 -8.27 4.71 -4.14
C ASP A 22 -7.72 4.04 -5.40
N TRP A 23 -6.40 3.80 -5.44
CA TRP A 23 -5.78 3.04 -6.51
C TRP A 23 -6.32 1.60 -6.59
N LEU A 24 -6.49 0.89 -5.48
CA LEU A 24 -7.12 -0.44 -5.49
C LEU A 24 -8.56 -0.37 -6.01
N ILE A 25 -9.34 0.61 -5.57
CA ILE A 25 -10.72 0.79 -5.98
C ILE A 25 -10.81 1.03 -7.49
N ALA A 26 -9.96 1.91 -8.04
CA ALA A 26 -9.88 2.19 -9.47
C ALA A 26 -9.56 0.94 -10.31
N HIS A 27 -8.90 -0.06 -9.73
CA HIS A 27 -8.58 -1.33 -10.39
C HIS A 27 -9.53 -2.48 -10.02
N GLY A 28 -10.72 -2.17 -9.48
CA GLY A 28 -11.76 -3.16 -9.16
C GLY A 28 -11.58 -3.89 -7.83
N GLY A 29 -10.72 -3.37 -6.96
CA GLY A 29 -10.43 -3.87 -5.62
C GLY A 29 -9.08 -4.57 -5.50
N GLY A 30 -8.85 -5.19 -4.34
CA GLY A 30 -7.61 -5.91 -4.06
C GLY A 30 -7.26 -5.92 -2.57
N THR A 31 -5.96 -6.02 -2.26
CA THR A 31 -5.50 -6.18 -0.88
C THR A 31 -4.44 -5.16 -0.50
N VAL A 32 -4.62 -4.49 0.64
CA VAL A 32 -3.55 -3.83 1.37
C VAL A 32 -2.83 -4.88 2.21
N ALA A 33 -1.55 -5.06 1.92
CA ALA A 33 -0.64 -5.99 2.56
C ALA A 33 0.32 -5.22 3.49
N SER A 34 0.51 -5.71 4.71
CA SER A 34 1.54 -5.20 5.62
C SER A 34 2.26 -6.31 6.38
N ASP A 35 3.39 -5.99 7.00
CA ASP A 35 4.18 -6.88 7.84
C ASP A 35 3.36 -7.45 8.99
N SER A 36 2.73 -6.54 9.73
CA SER A 36 1.86 -6.89 10.85
C SER A 36 0.75 -5.86 10.99
N ARG A 37 -0.27 -6.20 11.78
CA ARG A 37 -1.33 -5.23 12.09
C ARG A 37 -0.77 -4.05 12.89
N GLU A 38 0.18 -4.30 13.77
CA GLU A 38 0.82 -3.32 14.64
C GLU A 38 1.62 -2.27 13.86
N VAL A 39 2.20 -2.64 12.71
CA VAL A 39 2.88 -1.69 11.82
C VAL A 39 1.88 -0.66 11.28
N ILE A 40 0.76 -1.12 10.73
CA ILE A 40 -0.29 -0.24 10.21
C ILE A 40 -0.90 0.60 11.34
N GLN A 41 -1.16 -0.01 12.49
CA GLN A 41 -1.68 0.68 13.66
C GLN A 41 -0.78 1.88 14.03
N ARG A 42 0.53 1.65 14.15
CA ARG A 42 1.50 2.69 14.50
C ARG A 42 1.60 3.76 13.42
N MET A 43 1.72 3.35 12.15
CA MET A 43 1.90 4.29 11.03
C MET A 43 0.69 5.20 10.83
N LEU A 44 -0.51 4.71 11.12
CA LEU A 44 -1.75 5.47 10.95
C LEU A 44 -2.25 6.14 12.24
N GLY A 45 -1.52 5.99 13.35
CA GLY A 45 -1.88 6.61 14.64
C GLY A 45 -3.15 6.03 15.27
N PHE A 46 -3.43 4.75 15.05
CA PHE A 46 -4.56 4.07 15.66
C PHE A 46 -4.25 3.60 17.09
N GLU A 47 -5.23 3.70 17.98
CA GLU A 47 -5.05 3.30 19.39
C GLU A 47 -5.07 1.78 19.54
N THR A 48 -5.89 1.09 18.73
CA THR A 48 -6.08 -0.35 18.84
C THR A 48 -6.05 -1.05 17.48
N GLY A 49 -5.85 -2.38 17.51
CA GLY A 49 -6.03 -3.20 16.32
C GLY A 49 -7.47 -3.25 15.81
N ALA A 50 -8.46 -2.98 16.66
CA ALA A 50 -9.86 -2.89 16.25
C ALA A 50 -10.11 -1.66 15.38
N ASP A 51 -9.41 -0.55 15.63
CA ASP A 51 -9.49 0.65 14.79
C ASP A 51 -8.93 0.40 13.39
N VAL A 52 -7.88 -0.43 13.28
CA VAL A 52 -7.36 -0.88 11.98
C VAL A 52 -8.43 -1.67 11.23
N ASP A 53 -9.04 -2.65 11.88
CA ASP A 53 -10.07 -3.49 11.26
C ASP A 53 -11.30 -2.65 10.86
N ALA A 54 -11.74 -1.73 11.73
CA ALA A 54 -12.83 -0.80 11.45
C ALA A 54 -12.51 0.15 10.28
N PHE A 55 -11.27 0.67 10.23
CA PHE A 55 -10.80 1.51 9.13
C PHE A 55 -10.96 0.82 7.78
N PHE A 56 -10.48 -0.43 7.66
CA PHE A 56 -10.56 -1.21 6.42
C PHE A 56 -11.95 -1.77 6.13
N HIS A 57 -12.77 -2.01 7.14
CA HIS A 57 -14.14 -2.48 6.96
C HIS A 57 -14.98 -1.53 6.10
N ARG A 58 -14.72 -0.22 6.17
CA ARG A 58 -15.38 0.82 5.38
C ARG A 58 -15.18 0.66 3.87
N PHE A 59 -14.14 -0.07 3.45
CA PHE A 59 -13.80 -0.28 2.04
C PHE A 59 -14.19 -1.67 1.51
N ARG A 60 -14.91 -2.46 2.32
CA ARG A 60 -15.28 -3.84 2.01
C ARG A 60 -16.16 -3.94 0.77
N ASP A 61 -17.11 -3.00 0.61
CA ASP A 61 -18.06 -3.00 -0.52
C ASP A 61 -17.35 -2.67 -1.84
N GLN A 62 -16.23 -1.94 -1.77
CA GLN A 62 -15.34 -1.66 -2.89
C GLN A 62 -14.29 -2.77 -3.11
N LYS A 63 -14.49 -3.94 -2.48
CA LYS A 63 -13.63 -5.13 -2.59
C LYS A 63 -12.19 -4.92 -2.15
N VAL A 64 -11.94 -3.94 -1.28
CA VAL A 64 -10.63 -3.73 -0.64
C VAL A 64 -10.57 -4.53 0.65
N LYS A 65 -9.46 -5.24 0.84
CA LYS A 65 -9.20 -6.08 2.02
C LYS A 65 -7.88 -5.67 2.66
N PHE A 66 -7.77 -5.91 3.95
CA PHE A 66 -6.49 -5.83 4.66
C PHE A 66 -6.00 -7.23 5.02
N GLY A 67 -4.70 -7.48 4.81
CA GLY A 67 -4.04 -8.70 5.25
C GLY A 67 -2.63 -8.42 5.73
N HIS A 68 -2.20 -9.20 6.72
CA HIS A 68 -0.85 -9.13 7.29
C HIS A 68 -0.29 -10.53 7.54
N MET A 69 1.02 -10.67 7.68
CA MET A 69 1.65 -11.98 7.83
C MET A 69 1.36 -12.61 9.19
N ARG A 70 0.36 -13.50 9.24
CA ARG A 70 0.21 -14.49 10.31
C ARG A 70 0.32 -15.94 9.86
N ARG A 71 -0.10 -16.32 8.63
CA ARG A 71 -0.08 -17.73 8.15
C ARG A 71 0.04 -17.89 6.63
N GLY A 72 0.94 -17.14 6.00
CA GLY A 72 1.07 -17.11 4.53
C GLY A 72 -0.06 -16.32 3.90
N LEU A 73 0.27 -15.48 2.93
CA LEU A 73 -0.67 -14.52 2.40
C LEU A 73 -1.33 -15.06 1.12
N PRO A 74 -2.65 -15.31 1.10
CA PRO A 74 -3.35 -15.77 -0.10
C PRO A 74 -3.70 -14.58 -1.02
N PHE A 75 -2.79 -13.62 -1.19
CA PHE A 75 -3.06 -12.46 -2.02
C PHE A 75 -2.96 -12.84 -3.50
N LYS A 76 -4.01 -12.49 -4.24
CA LYS A 76 -4.13 -12.55 -5.71
C LYS A 76 -4.80 -11.24 -6.16
N GLY A 77 -4.61 -10.86 -7.42
CA GLY A 77 -5.14 -9.62 -8.00
C GLY A 77 -4.22 -8.42 -7.72
N ASN A 78 -4.82 -7.24 -7.53
CA ASN A 78 -4.07 -6.01 -7.25
C ASN A 78 -3.69 -5.94 -5.76
N VAL A 79 -2.47 -5.50 -5.47
CA VAL A 79 -1.93 -5.42 -4.11
C VAL A 79 -1.26 -4.08 -3.87
N VAL A 80 -1.51 -3.52 -2.68
CA VAL A 80 -0.75 -2.41 -2.11
C VAL A 80 0.13 -2.96 -0.99
N ALA A 81 1.45 -2.91 -1.15
CA ALA A 81 2.41 -3.18 -0.10
C ALA A 81 2.60 -1.91 0.75
N ALA A 82 1.92 -1.87 1.90
CA ALA A 82 1.89 -0.70 2.77
C ALA A 82 2.88 -0.82 3.93
N PHE A 83 3.90 0.03 3.92
CA PHE A 83 4.88 0.17 5.00
C PHE A 83 5.52 -1.18 5.38
N THR A 84 5.87 -1.95 4.36
CA THR A 84 6.38 -3.32 4.48
C THR A 84 7.91 -3.38 4.46
N SER A 85 8.48 -4.36 5.13
CA SER A 85 9.91 -4.67 5.00
C SER A 85 10.29 -5.23 3.62
N ASP A 86 11.60 -5.24 3.33
CA ASP A 86 12.19 -5.89 2.15
C ASP A 86 11.68 -7.34 1.99
N GLY A 87 11.61 -8.11 3.08
CA GLY A 87 11.21 -9.51 3.05
C GLY A 87 9.81 -9.71 2.47
N ILE A 88 8.84 -8.91 2.91
CA ILE A 88 7.48 -8.95 2.35
C ILE A 88 7.47 -8.45 0.93
N LEU A 89 8.16 -7.34 0.65
CA LEU A 89 8.18 -6.78 -0.69
C LEU A 89 8.71 -7.79 -1.71
N ARG A 90 9.79 -8.51 -1.39
CA ARG A 90 10.31 -9.62 -2.21
C ARG A 90 9.28 -10.74 -2.40
N MET A 91 8.60 -11.12 -1.33
CA MET A 91 7.60 -12.19 -1.40
C MET A 91 6.44 -11.79 -2.33
N LEU A 92 5.91 -10.56 -2.20
CA LEU A 92 4.83 -10.05 -3.05
C LEU A 92 5.28 -9.91 -4.50
N ASP A 93 6.45 -9.31 -4.73
CA ASP A 93 7.01 -9.06 -6.06
C ASP A 93 7.20 -10.33 -6.92
N ASN A 94 7.44 -11.47 -6.26
CA ASN A 94 7.63 -12.76 -6.93
C ASN A 94 6.38 -13.66 -6.87
N ARG A 95 5.26 -13.19 -6.30
CA ARG A 95 4.05 -13.99 -6.11
C ARG A 95 3.27 -14.16 -7.42
N PRO A 96 3.04 -15.40 -7.89
CA PRO A 96 2.15 -15.63 -9.03
C PRO A 96 0.71 -15.20 -8.71
N GLY A 97 0.06 -14.58 -9.69
CA GLY A 97 -1.33 -14.12 -9.57
C GLY A 97 -1.49 -12.73 -8.96
N ILE A 98 -0.41 -12.01 -8.65
CA ILE A 98 -0.47 -10.56 -8.43
C ILE A 98 -0.31 -9.86 -9.79
N GLU A 99 -1.34 -9.11 -10.18
CA GLU A 99 -1.39 -8.41 -11.47
C GLU A 99 -0.67 -7.07 -11.39
N ARG A 100 -0.90 -6.35 -10.30
CA ARG A 100 -0.33 -5.02 -10.03
C ARG A 100 0.13 -4.94 -8.59
N LEU A 101 1.29 -4.34 -8.38
CA LEU A 101 1.87 -4.11 -7.07
C LEU A 101 2.19 -2.63 -6.91
N LEU A 102 1.47 -1.96 -6.01
CA LEU A 102 1.79 -0.60 -5.57
C LEU A 102 2.53 -0.67 -4.23
N VAL A 103 3.67 -0.01 -4.12
CA VAL A 103 4.42 0.13 -2.87
C VAL A 103 4.22 1.52 -2.29
N LEU A 104 3.79 1.57 -1.03
CA LEU A 104 3.83 2.81 -0.23
C LEU A 104 5.16 2.82 0.49
N GLU A 105 6.05 3.74 0.11
CA GLU A 105 7.36 3.85 0.74
C GLU A 105 7.22 4.25 2.21
N GLY A 106 7.58 3.33 3.11
CA GLY A 106 7.70 3.61 4.54
C GLY A 106 9.13 3.87 4.98
N SER A 107 10.11 3.36 4.22
CA SER A 107 11.53 3.55 4.45
C SER A 107 12.30 3.29 3.16
N ASP A 108 13.11 4.27 2.74
CA ASP A 108 14.02 4.16 1.60
C ASP A 108 14.89 2.90 1.69
N ARG A 109 15.31 2.51 2.90
CA ARG A 109 16.16 1.33 3.09
C ARG A 109 15.48 0.05 2.58
N ASP A 110 14.19 -0.10 2.85
CA ASP A 110 13.44 -1.32 2.55
C ASP A 110 13.00 -1.38 1.08
N THR A 111 12.83 -0.23 0.44
CA THR A 111 12.39 -0.09 -0.96
C THR A 111 13.54 0.07 -1.96
N ARG A 112 14.75 0.50 -1.53
CA ARG A 112 15.87 0.86 -2.41
C ARG A 112 16.23 -0.20 -3.44
N TRP A 113 16.35 -1.46 -3.01
CA TRP A 113 16.70 -2.55 -3.93
C TRP A 113 15.60 -2.76 -4.98
N TRP A 114 14.33 -2.60 -4.57
CA TRP A 114 13.17 -2.86 -5.41
C TRP A 114 13.04 -1.76 -6.44
N ILE A 115 13.17 -0.50 -6.02
CA ILE A 115 13.23 0.67 -6.91
C ILE A 115 14.37 0.50 -7.93
N GLY A 116 15.60 0.27 -7.45
CA GLY A 116 16.77 0.17 -8.32
C GLY A 116 16.71 -0.99 -9.32
N ARG A 117 16.15 -2.13 -8.92
CA ARG A 117 16.09 -3.34 -9.75
C ARG A 117 14.86 -3.43 -10.64
N ARG A 118 13.70 -3.00 -10.14
CA ARG A 118 12.41 -3.17 -10.82
C ARG A 118 11.98 -1.94 -11.59
N ARG A 119 12.51 -0.75 -11.24
CA ARG A 119 12.17 0.54 -11.85
C ARG A 119 10.64 0.73 -11.92
N PRO A 120 9.95 0.74 -10.77
CA PRO A 120 8.51 0.92 -10.72
C PRO A 120 8.11 2.26 -11.31
N GLU A 121 6.91 2.33 -11.88
CA GLU A 121 6.32 3.60 -12.29
C GLU A 121 5.91 4.40 -11.04
N GLU A 122 6.25 5.68 -11.01
CA GLU A 122 5.74 6.55 -9.96
C GLU A 122 4.27 6.82 -10.23
N LEU A 123 3.42 6.59 -9.22
CA LEU A 123 2.04 7.06 -9.32
C LEU A 123 2.06 8.57 -9.21
N PRO A 124 1.39 9.29 -10.13
CA PRO A 124 1.32 10.74 -10.04
C PRO A 124 0.83 11.14 -8.65
N GLY A 125 1.50 12.14 -8.07
CA GLY A 125 0.97 12.89 -6.93
C GLY A 125 -0.46 13.29 -7.24
N ALA A 126 -1.37 13.19 -6.27
CA ALA A 126 -2.57 14.00 -6.38
C ALA A 126 -2.07 15.44 -6.49
N GLU A 127 -2.38 16.15 -7.58
CA GLU A 127 -2.12 17.59 -7.60
C GLU A 127 -2.75 18.18 -6.34
N PRO A 128 -2.05 19.08 -5.63
CA PRO A 128 -2.67 19.76 -4.50
C PRO A 128 -3.94 20.43 -5.03
N VAL A 129 -5.09 20.02 -4.49
CA VAL A 129 -6.36 20.70 -4.73
C VAL A 129 -6.23 22.10 -4.14
N GLY A 130 -5.80 23.07 -4.96
CA GLY A 130 -5.66 24.47 -4.52
C GLY A 130 -4.43 25.24 -5.00
N ALA A 131 -3.95 25.04 -6.23
CA ALA A 131 -3.28 26.14 -6.93
C ALA A 131 -4.31 26.84 -7.82
N ASP A 132 -5.15 27.66 -7.16
CA ASP A 132 -6.02 28.61 -7.82
C ASP A 132 -5.16 29.46 -8.77
N ARG A 133 -5.41 29.32 -10.07
CA ARG A 133 -4.86 30.21 -11.10
C ARG A 133 -5.73 31.47 -11.07
N SER A 134 -5.42 32.36 -10.12
CA SER A 134 -5.84 33.76 -10.16
C SER A 134 -4.84 34.59 -10.98
#